data_AF-A0A5T1LB81-F1
#
_entry.id   AF-A0A5T1LB81-F1
#
_cell.length_a   1.000
_cell.length_b   1.000
_cell.length_c   1.000
_cell.angle_alpha   90.00
_cell.angle_beta   90.00
_cell.angle_gamma   90.00
#
_symmetry.space_group_name_H-M   'P 1'
#
loop_
_entity.id
_entity.type
_entity.pdbx_description
1 polymer ?
#
loop_
_entity_poly.entity_id
_entity_poly.type
_entity_poly.pdbx_seq_one_letter_code
_entity_poly.pdbx_strand_id
1 'polypeptide(L)'
;KKNQAINFNPPNNNEDINLGAINPQNTGLGLESGTNKDVQGQQFLSQKKDNGYLKYVKQKPLSTYEIKAGWNIPAILITGVNSDLPGQILAQVTQNVYDSATGKYLLIPQGTKVVGAYSSNIIYGQSRLLVAWNKLIFPNGDTLNLDGMQGTSQDGYTGFEDQVDNHYFRIFGSAFLLSSISAGIALSDNSDTNSEKETASDKAIAQAIQQMGQVASEMIRKNMNISPTLKIRPGYKFNIFATKDIILEPLELNND
;
A
#
# COMPACT_ATOMS: atom_id res chain seq x y z
N LYS A 1 -46.71 -31.30 5.57
CA LYS A 1 -45.91 -32.41 4.96
C LYS A 1 -44.56 -32.44 5.66
N LYS A 2 -44.26 -33.49 6.43
CA LYS A 2 -43.03 -33.67 7.21
C LYS A 2 -41.94 -34.33 6.36
N ASN A 3 -40.70 -33.89 6.60
CA ASN A 3 -39.36 -34.48 6.40
C ASN A 3 -38.94 -35.04 5.02
N GLN A 4 -37.75 -34.61 4.60
CA GLN A 4 -36.57 -35.49 4.55
C GLN A 4 -35.28 -34.64 4.62
N ALA A 5 -34.51 -34.83 5.70
CA ALA A 5 -33.13 -34.36 5.85
C ALA A 5 -32.20 -35.53 5.49
N ILE A 6 -31.24 -35.26 4.61
CA ILE A 6 -30.21 -36.22 4.19
C ILE A 6 -29.08 -36.20 5.23
N ASN A 7 -28.90 -37.32 5.93
CA ASN A 7 -27.84 -37.53 6.91
C ASN A 7 -26.61 -38.14 6.21
N PHE A 8 -25.44 -37.51 6.35
CA PHE A 8 -24.18 -38.06 5.87
C PHE A 8 -23.32 -38.46 7.06
N ASN A 9 -23.05 -39.75 7.18
CA ASN A 9 -22.13 -40.32 8.16
C ASN A 9 -20.82 -40.72 7.45
N PRO A 10 -19.64 -40.25 7.87
CA PRO A 10 -18.37 -40.68 7.27
C PRO A 10 -17.95 -42.07 7.78
N PRO A 11 -17.27 -42.89 6.96
CA PRO A 11 -16.74 -44.18 7.37
C PRO A 11 -15.54 -44.04 8.31
N ASN A 12 -15.61 -44.74 9.43
CA ASN A 12 -14.55 -44.95 10.42
C ASN A 12 -13.78 -46.22 10.03
N ASN A 13 -12.47 -46.14 9.80
CA ASN A 13 -11.59 -47.31 9.68
C ASN A 13 -10.19 -46.96 10.22
N ASN A 14 -9.96 -47.33 11.49
CA ASN A 14 -8.64 -47.61 12.04
C ASN A 14 -8.32 -49.07 11.74
N GLU A 15 -7.30 -49.37 10.95
CA GLU A 15 -6.54 -50.62 11.07
C GLU A 15 -5.05 -50.36 10.75
N ASP A 16 -4.23 -50.65 11.75
CA ASP A 16 -2.78 -50.61 11.78
C ASP A 16 -2.18 -51.77 10.97
N ILE A 17 -1.14 -51.52 10.15
CA ILE A 17 -0.24 -52.60 9.70
C ILE A 17 1.23 -52.14 9.69
N ASN A 18 1.85 -52.40 10.85
CA ASN A 18 3.20 -52.90 11.16
C ASN A 18 4.35 -52.81 10.10
N LEU A 19 5.47 -52.21 10.53
CA LEU A 19 6.80 -52.21 9.90
C LEU A 19 7.65 -53.36 10.46
N GLY A 20 8.24 -54.21 9.61
CA GLY A 20 9.13 -55.29 10.03
C GLY A 20 10.17 -55.75 9.00
N ALA A 21 11.40 -55.28 9.19
CA ALA A 21 12.74 -55.87 8.95
C ALA A 21 13.12 -56.68 7.67
N ILE A 22 14.05 -56.05 6.94
CA ILE A 22 15.24 -56.44 6.14
C ILE A 22 15.83 -57.88 6.24
N ASN A 23 16.25 -58.46 5.09
CA ASN A 23 17.61 -59.03 4.92
C ASN A 23 18.08 -58.99 3.44
N PRO A 24 19.35 -58.67 3.12
CA PRO A 24 19.84 -58.41 1.76
C PRO A 24 20.77 -59.51 1.25
N GLN A 25 20.69 -59.91 -0.03
CA GLN A 25 21.84 -60.38 -0.85
C GLN A 25 21.43 -60.43 -2.33
N ASN A 26 21.96 -59.53 -3.16
CA ASN A 26 22.62 -59.96 -4.39
C ASN A 26 23.54 -58.86 -4.94
N THR A 27 24.77 -59.26 -5.21
CA THR A 27 25.90 -58.49 -5.73
C THR A 27 25.78 -58.24 -7.24
N GLY A 28 26.10 -57.02 -7.68
CA GLY A 28 26.31 -56.69 -9.09
C GLY A 28 26.76 -55.24 -9.28
N LEU A 29 28.07 -55.04 -9.38
CA LEU A 29 28.72 -53.76 -9.73
C LEU A 29 28.58 -53.49 -11.23
N GLY A 30 28.17 -52.28 -11.62
CA GLY A 30 28.34 -51.80 -12.99
C GLY A 30 27.46 -50.61 -13.41
N LEU A 31 28.09 -49.42 -13.37
CA LEU A 31 27.86 -48.25 -14.22
C LEU A 31 26.73 -47.27 -13.84
N GLU A 32 27.15 -46.19 -13.19
CA GLU A 32 26.46 -44.90 -13.11
C GLU A 32 26.15 -44.33 -14.49
N SER A 33 24.91 -43.87 -14.68
CA SER A 33 24.53 -42.56 -15.23
C SER A 33 23.07 -42.61 -15.69
N GLY A 34 22.12 -42.22 -14.84
CA GLY A 34 20.73 -42.06 -15.29
C GLY A 34 19.66 -41.75 -14.23
N THR A 35 19.87 -42.06 -12.95
CA THR A 35 18.75 -42.29 -12.03
C THR A 35 18.22 -41.08 -11.26
N ASN A 36 18.78 -39.88 -11.40
CA ASN A 36 18.29 -38.70 -10.65
C ASN A 36 17.01 -38.08 -11.23
N LYS A 37 16.76 -38.23 -12.54
CA LYS A 37 15.54 -37.70 -13.17
C LYS A 37 14.30 -38.52 -12.83
N ASP A 38 14.47 -39.83 -12.68
CA ASP A 38 13.37 -40.75 -12.42
C ASP A 38 12.88 -40.67 -10.97
N VAL A 39 13.79 -40.47 -10.00
CA VAL A 39 13.41 -40.25 -8.60
C VAL A 39 12.71 -38.89 -8.43
N GLN A 40 13.19 -37.85 -9.09
CA GLN A 40 12.54 -36.53 -9.10
C GLN A 40 11.18 -36.57 -9.81
N GLY A 41 11.07 -37.30 -10.92
CA GLY A 41 9.82 -37.52 -11.64
C GLY A 41 8.82 -38.31 -10.81
N GLN A 42 9.26 -39.37 -10.12
CA GLN A 42 8.41 -40.15 -9.22
C GLN A 42 7.99 -39.37 -7.98
N GLN A 43 8.84 -38.49 -7.43
CA GLN A 43 8.47 -37.57 -6.34
C GLN A 43 7.45 -36.52 -6.80
N PHE A 44 7.61 -35.97 -8.02
CA PHE A 44 6.65 -35.04 -8.62
C PHE A 44 5.29 -35.72 -8.91
N LEU A 45 5.30 -36.96 -9.39
CA LEU A 45 4.08 -37.74 -9.64
C LEU A 45 3.42 -38.23 -8.34
N SER A 46 4.20 -38.51 -7.29
CA SER A 46 3.69 -38.89 -5.97
C SER A 46 3.06 -37.72 -5.22
N GLN A 47 3.53 -36.49 -5.45
CA GLN A 47 2.84 -35.27 -4.99
C GLN A 47 1.52 -35.03 -5.73
N LYS A 48 1.29 -35.71 -6.87
CA LYS A 48 0.11 -35.57 -7.72
C LYS A 48 -0.93 -36.68 -7.53
N LYS A 49 -0.91 -37.40 -6.41
CA LYS A 49 -2.07 -38.18 -5.91
C LYS A 49 -3.05 -37.25 -5.20
N ASP A 50 -3.52 -36.24 -5.92
CA ASP A 50 -4.66 -35.44 -5.50
C ASP A 50 -5.91 -36.09 -6.10
N ASN A 51 -6.99 -36.23 -5.31
CA ASN A 51 -8.25 -36.85 -5.76
C ASN A 51 -9.01 -35.98 -6.78
N GLY A 52 -8.34 -34.96 -7.33
CA GLY A 52 -8.90 -33.97 -8.25
C GLY A 52 -9.70 -32.87 -7.57
N TYR A 53 -9.80 -32.89 -6.23
CA TYR A 53 -10.56 -31.90 -5.46
C TYR A 53 -9.62 -30.95 -4.74
N LEU A 54 -10.07 -29.70 -4.62
CA LEU A 54 -9.37 -28.72 -3.80
C LEU A 54 -9.33 -29.17 -2.33
N LYS A 55 -8.18 -28.98 -1.70
CA LYS A 55 -7.99 -29.17 -0.25
C LYS A 55 -9.00 -28.37 0.59
N TYR A 56 -9.39 -27.18 0.12
CA TYR A 56 -10.33 -26.29 0.79
C TYR A 56 -11.69 -26.34 0.12
N VAL A 57 -12.74 -26.53 0.92
CA VAL A 57 -14.13 -26.53 0.48
C VAL A 57 -14.76 -25.15 0.65
N LYS A 58 -15.81 -24.87 -0.13
CA LYS A 58 -16.63 -23.67 0.04
C LYS A 58 -17.19 -23.60 1.46
N GLN A 59 -16.97 -22.47 2.12
CA GLN A 59 -17.49 -22.21 3.47
C GLN A 59 -18.78 -21.37 3.40
N LYS A 60 -19.64 -21.56 4.39
CA LYS A 60 -20.83 -20.72 4.60
C LYS A 60 -20.41 -19.43 5.32
N PRO A 61 -21.15 -18.32 5.12
CA PRO A 61 -20.98 -17.11 5.90
C PRO A 61 -21.18 -17.38 7.40
N LEU A 62 -20.49 -16.63 8.26
CA LEU A 62 -20.64 -16.75 9.71
C LEU A 62 -21.94 -16.08 10.19
N SER A 63 -22.32 -14.99 9.53
CA SER A 63 -23.56 -14.26 9.77
C SER A 63 -24.22 -13.86 8.45
N THR A 64 -25.54 -13.67 8.46
CA THR A 64 -26.25 -13.00 7.35
C THR A 64 -25.86 -11.51 7.27
N TYR A 65 -25.45 -10.93 8.40
CA TYR A 65 -25.13 -9.52 8.57
C TYR A 65 -23.61 -9.33 8.55
N GLU A 66 -23.01 -9.58 7.40
CA GLU A 66 -21.56 -9.43 7.24
C GLU A 66 -21.18 -8.70 5.95
N ILE A 67 -20.10 -7.93 6.06
CA ILE A 67 -19.37 -7.32 4.95
C ILE A 67 -18.11 -8.16 4.76
N LYS A 68 -18.01 -8.86 3.63
CA LYS A 68 -16.85 -9.66 3.27
C LYS A 68 -15.63 -8.80 3.01
N ALA A 69 -14.47 -9.37 3.30
CA ALA A 69 -13.21 -8.82 2.83
C ALA A 69 -13.26 -8.62 1.31
N GLY A 70 -12.66 -7.53 0.83
CA GLY A 70 -12.75 -7.09 -0.56
C GLY A 70 -13.74 -5.97 -0.82
N TRP A 71 -14.59 -5.62 0.16
CA TRP A 71 -15.53 -4.51 -0.02
C TRP A 71 -14.92 -3.14 0.26
N ASN A 72 -15.40 -2.15 -0.49
CA ASN A 72 -15.14 -0.74 -0.29
C ASN A 72 -16.22 -0.07 0.56
N ILE A 73 -15.80 0.67 1.59
CA ILE A 73 -16.65 1.59 2.38
C ILE A 73 -16.34 3.02 1.90
N PRO A 74 -17.24 3.67 1.13
CA PRO A 74 -16.98 4.99 0.57
C PRO A 74 -16.99 6.09 1.63
N ALA A 75 -15.93 6.89 1.70
CA ALA A 75 -15.76 7.92 2.71
C ALA A 75 -15.18 9.23 2.15
N ILE A 76 -15.35 10.29 2.91
CA ILE A 76 -14.79 11.61 2.63
C ILE A 76 -14.03 12.11 3.85
N LEU A 77 -12.87 12.68 3.62
CA LEU A 77 -12.03 13.21 4.67
C LEU A 77 -12.61 14.53 5.20
N ILE A 78 -12.81 14.65 6.52
CA ILE A 78 -13.28 15.88 7.17
C ILE A 78 -12.09 16.77 7.51
N THR A 79 -11.03 16.21 8.09
CA THR A 79 -9.81 16.95 8.44
C THR A 79 -8.86 17.04 7.24
N GLY A 80 -7.93 17.99 7.24
CA GLY A 80 -6.81 17.97 6.30
C GLY A 80 -5.73 16.99 6.76
N VAL A 81 -4.83 16.62 5.86
CA VAL A 81 -3.59 15.91 6.21
C VAL A 81 -2.39 16.71 5.73
N ASN A 82 -1.39 16.83 6.61
CA ASN A 82 -0.06 17.31 6.27
C ASN A 82 0.97 16.30 6.79
N SER A 83 1.76 15.74 5.88
CA SER A 83 2.77 14.74 6.20
C SER A 83 3.96 15.25 7.01
N ASP A 84 4.12 16.56 7.20
CA ASP A 84 5.21 17.13 8.01
C ASP A 84 5.17 16.62 9.46
N LEU A 85 3.97 16.31 9.97
CA LEU A 85 3.74 15.88 11.35
C LEU A 85 2.70 14.75 11.38
N PRO A 86 2.95 13.65 12.11
CA PRO A 86 1.98 12.57 12.23
C PRO A 86 0.79 13.04 13.09
N GLY A 87 -0.39 12.50 12.81
CA GLY A 87 -1.59 12.97 13.49
C GLY A 87 -2.80 12.05 13.33
N GLN A 88 -3.84 12.36 14.10
CA GLN A 88 -5.16 11.76 13.94
C GLN A 88 -5.94 12.50 12.87
N ILE A 89 -6.78 11.74 12.16
CA ILE A 89 -7.64 12.25 11.09
C ILE A 89 -9.07 11.75 11.28
N LEU A 90 -10.00 12.55 10.79
CA LEU A 90 -11.42 12.27 10.82
C LEU A 90 -11.95 12.24 9.39
N ALA A 91 -12.77 11.23 9.10
CA ALA A 91 -13.53 11.08 7.88
C ALA A 91 -14.99 10.71 8.19
N GLN A 92 -15.82 10.70 7.16
CA GLN A 92 -17.22 10.33 7.24
C GLN A 92 -17.60 9.44 6.08
N VAL A 93 -18.37 8.38 6.39
CA VAL A 93 -18.97 7.50 5.40
C VAL A 93 -19.99 8.27 4.57
N THR A 94 -19.85 8.20 3.26
CA THR A 94 -20.63 9.00 2.31
C THR A 94 -21.86 8.28 1.76
N GLN A 95 -21.89 6.94 1.87
CA GLN A 95 -22.96 6.11 1.34
C GLN A 95 -23.27 4.97 2.30
N ASN A 96 -24.53 4.56 2.33
CA ASN A 96 -24.98 3.37 3.04
C ASN A 96 -24.26 2.12 2.51
N VAL A 97 -23.71 1.30 3.40
CA VAL A 97 -23.11 0.00 3.10
C VAL A 97 -23.97 -1.11 3.65
N TYR A 98 -24.29 -2.08 2.78
CA TYR A 98 -25.19 -3.20 3.06
C TYR A 98 -24.43 -4.54 3.11
N ASP A 99 -25.11 -5.62 3.50
CA ASP A 99 -24.53 -6.98 3.58
C ASP A 99 -24.10 -7.59 2.24
N SER A 100 -23.04 -8.42 2.26
CA SER A 100 -22.39 -8.97 1.04
C SER A 100 -23.22 -9.92 0.24
N ALA A 101 -24.02 -10.71 0.93
CA ALA A 101 -24.72 -11.79 0.30
C ALA A 101 -25.94 -11.29 -0.48
N THR A 102 -26.66 -10.31 0.08
CA THR A 102 -27.99 -9.92 -0.40
C THR A 102 -28.13 -8.43 -0.70
N GLY A 103 -27.31 -7.58 -0.08
CA GLY A 103 -27.41 -6.12 -0.21
C GLY A 103 -28.71 -5.54 0.36
N LYS A 104 -29.37 -6.24 1.30
CA LYS A 104 -30.67 -5.86 1.85
C LYS A 104 -30.58 -5.21 3.23
N TYR A 105 -29.61 -5.62 4.03
CA TYR A 105 -29.47 -5.19 5.41
C TYR A 105 -28.48 -4.04 5.49
N LEU A 106 -28.93 -2.88 6.00
CA LEU A 106 -28.07 -1.73 6.23
C LEU A 106 -27.16 -2.01 7.42
N LEU A 107 -25.84 -2.05 7.18
CA LEU A 107 -24.85 -2.37 8.20
C LEU A 107 -24.01 -1.14 8.60
N ILE A 108 -23.65 -0.28 7.64
CA ILE A 108 -22.94 0.98 7.92
C ILE A 108 -23.71 2.14 7.27
N PRO A 109 -24.39 2.99 8.04
CA PRO A 109 -25.12 4.12 7.50
C PRO A 109 -24.16 5.19 6.99
N GLN A 110 -24.63 5.92 5.99
CA GLN A 110 -24.11 7.22 5.65
C GLN A 110 -24.08 8.09 6.90
N GLY A 111 -23.01 8.87 7.05
CA GLY A 111 -22.82 9.76 8.19
C GLY A 111 -22.01 9.15 9.33
N THR A 112 -21.78 7.82 9.32
CA THR A 112 -20.86 7.14 10.25
C THR A 112 -19.50 7.82 10.21
N LYS A 113 -18.96 8.18 11.38
CA LYS A 113 -17.64 8.82 11.47
C LYS A 113 -16.55 7.76 11.46
N VAL A 114 -15.42 8.08 10.84
CA VAL A 114 -14.26 7.20 10.76
C VAL A 114 -13.06 7.92 11.34
N VAL A 115 -12.41 7.31 12.33
CA VAL A 115 -11.18 7.84 12.94
C VAL A 115 -10.00 6.99 12.49
N GLY A 116 -8.94 7.67 12.07
CA GLY A 116 -7.70 7.04 11.66
C GLY A 116 -6.48 7.84 12.08
N ALA A 117 -5.31 7.36 11.68
CA ALA A 117 -4.04 8.02 11.87
C ALA A 117 -3.16 7.83 10.63
N TYR A 118 -2.21 8.75 10.46
CA TYR A 118 -1.19 8.69 9.42
C TYR A 118 0.19 8.92 10.05
N SER A 119 1.22 8.32 9.43
CA SER A 119 2.61 8.55 9.83
C SER A 119 3.26 9.59 8.92
N SER A 120 4.26 10.29 9.45
CA SER A 120 5.04 11.32 8.74
C SER A 120 6.27 10.77 8.02
N ASN A 121 6.44 9.44 7.97
CA ASN A 121 7.62 8.81 7.37
C ASN A 121 7.49 8.75 5.85
N ILE A 122 7.63 9.89 5.18
CA ILE A 122 7.79 9.94 3.72
C ILE A 122 9.28 9.77 3.42
N ILE A 123 9.63 8.64 2.80
CA ILE A 123 10.97 8.42 2.25
C ILE A 123 11.08 9.17 0.92
N TYR A 124 12.26 9.70 0.59
CA TYR A 124 12.52 10.32 -0.71
C TYR A 124 12.07 9.39 -1.86
N GLY A 125 11.22 9.90 -2.76
CA GLY A 125 10.60 9.14 -3.85
C GLY A 125 9.22 8.56 -3.57
N GLN A 126 8.69 8.66 -2.34
CA GLN A 126 7.32 8.26 -2.00
C GLN A 126 6.34 9.41 -2.25
N SER A 127 5.39 9.21 -3.16
CA SER A 127 4.35 10.20 -3.52
C SER A 127 2.99 9.96 -2.85
N ARG A 128 2.89 8.95 -1.97
CA ARG A 128 1.63 8.52 -1.36
C ARG A 128 1.70 8.43 0.15
N LEU A 129 0.62 8.87 0.79
CA LEU A 129 0.48 8.80 2.23
C LEU A 129 -0.30 7.55 2.64
N LEU A 130 0.32 6.71 3.46
CA LEU A 130 -0.36 5.57 4.07
C LEU A 130 -1.18 6.04 5.27
N VAL A 131 -2.44 5.61 5.27
CA VAL A 131 -3.42 5.94 6.30
C VAL A 131 -4.00 4.65 6.85
N ALA A 132 -4.01 4.54 8.17
CA ALA A 132 -4.64 3.43 8.88
C ALA A 132 -5.94 3.92 9.53
N TRP A 133 -7.04 3.26 9.21
CA TRP A 133 -8.35 3.53 9.80
C TRP A 133 -8.58 2.61 10.99
N ASN A 134 -8.85 3.18 12.15
CA ASN A 134 -8.88 2.45 13.42
C ASN A 134 -10.30 2.23 13.92
N LYS A 135 -11.24 3.14 13.68
CA LYS A 135 -12.55 3.08 14.33
C LYS A 135 -13.66 3.67 13.48
N LEU A 136 -14.79 2.97 13.38
CA LEU A 136 -16.09 3.52 13.00
C LEU A 136 -16.86 3.94 14.25
N ILE A 137 -17.56 5.07 14.16
CA ILE A 137 -18.47 5.57 15.17
C ILE A 137 -19.82 5.78 14.49
N PHE A 138 -20.77 4.92 14.82
CA PHE A 138 -22.11 4.89 14.23
C PHE A 138 -22.97 6.06 14.74
N PRO A 139 -24.03 6.45 14.02
CA PRO A 139 -24.92 7.53 14.45
C PRO A 139 -25.57 7.32 15.83
N ASN A 140 -25.78 6.05 16.23
CA ASN A 140 -26.32 5.67 17.54
C ASN A 140 -25.27 5.69 18.68
N GLY A 141 -24.00 5.98 18.37
CA GLY A 141 -22.90 6.01 19.34
C GLY A 141 -22.09 4.71 19.45
N ASP A 142 -22.54 3.63 18.79
CA ASP A 142 -21.78 2.38 18.77
C ASP A 142 -20.46 2.56 18.05
N THR A 143 -19.49 1.71 18.37
CA THR A 143 -18.17 1.77 17.74
C THR A 143 -17.69 0.40 17.28
N LEU A 144 -17.03 0.38 16.13
CA LEU A 144 -16.37 -0.81 15.60
C LEU A 144 -14.90 -0.50 15.35
N ASN A 145 -14.00 -1.36 15.83
CA ASN A 145 -12.58 -1.26 15.53
C ASN A 145 -12.31 -1.83 14.13
N LEU A 146 -11.60 -1.05 13.32
CA LEU A 146 -11.20 -1.41 11.95
C LEU A 146 -9.79 -2.05 11.91
N ASP A 147 -9.09 -2.16 13.04
CA ASP A 147 -7.79 -2.83 13.12
C ASP A 147 -6.75 -2.28 12.11
N GLY A 148 -6.83 -0.98 11.82
CA GLY A 148 -5.91 -0.31 10.92
C GLY A 148 -6.16 -0.59 9.43
N MET A 149 -7.39 -0.88 9.00
CA MET A 149 -7.71 -1.06 7.57
C MET A 149 -7.20 0.11 6.73
N GLN A 150 -6.75 -0.18 5.53
CA GLN A 150 -6.08 0.79 4.66
C GLN A 150 -7.10 1.64 3.90
N GLY A 151 -6.74 2.92 3.71
CA GLY A 151 -7.41 3.80 2.75
C GLY A 151 -6.93 3.53 1.33
N THR A 152 -7.88 3.51 0.40
CA THR A 152 -7.64 3.46 -1.04
C THR A 152 -8.21 4.71 -1.69
N SER A 153 -7.50 5.27 -2.66
CA SER A 153 -7.99 6.38 -3.47
C SER A 153 -9.21 5.96 -4.31
N GLN A 154 -9.92 6.93 -4.88
CA GLN A 154 -11.13 6.65 -5.64
C GLN A 154 -10.88 5.78 -6.89
N ASP A 155 -9.69 5.85 -7.46
CA ASP A 155 -9.20 5.06 -8.58
C ASP A 155 -8.60 3.69 -8.15
N GLY A 156 -8.68 3.34 -6.87
CA GLY A 156 -8.37 2.00 -6.36
C GLY A 156 -6.90 1.77 -5.99
N TYR A 157 -6.06 2.82 -6.00
CA TYR A 157 -4.70 2.71 -5.49
C TYR A 157 -4.66 2.77 -3.96
N THR A 158 -3.68 2.10 -3.36
CA THR A 158 -3.42 2.19 -1.93
C THR A 158 -2.79 3.53 -1.57
N GLY A 159 -3.27 4.13 -0.47
CA GLY A 159 -2.80 5.41 0.03
C GLY A 159 -3.44 6.60 -0.68
N PHE A 160 -3.17 7.80 -0.16
CA PHE A 160 -3.73 9.04 -0.69
C PHE A 160 -2.70 9.79 -1.53
N GLU A 161 -3.16 10.33 -2.65
CA GLU A 161 -2.39 11.13 -3.59
C GLU A 161 -3.23 12.37 -3.93
N ASP A 162 -2.75 13.56 -3.59
CA ASP A 162 -3.36 14.85 -3.95
C ASP A 162 -2.24 15.81 -4.35
N GLN A 163 -1.87 16.77 -3.49
CA GLN A 163 -0.82 17.73 -3.80
C GLN A 163 0.54 17.28 -3.24
N VAL A 164 1.54 17.21 -4.10
CA VAL A 164 2.94 16.93 -3.77
C VAL A 164 3.74 18.22 -3.92
N ASP A 165 4.33 18.73 -2.83
CA ASP A 165 5.32 19.83 -2.91
C ASP A 165 6.74 19.27 -2.86
N ASN A 166 7.40 19.28 -4.02
CA ASN A 166 8.78 18.82 -4.20
C ASN A 166 9.84 19.90 -3.89
N HIS A 167 9.42 21.13 -3.52
CA HIS A 167 10.31 22.22 -3.13
C HIS A 167 11.39 22.58 -4.19
N TYR A 168 11.19 22.25 -5.46
CA TYR A 168 12.21 22.41 -6.52
C TYR A 168 12.75 23.83 -6.65
N PHE A 169 11.91 24.85 -6.46
CA PHE A 169 12.37 26.24 -6.50
C PHE A 169 13.37 26.55 -5.36
N ARG A 170 13.16 25.99 -4.17
CA ARG A 170 14.10 26.11 -3.05
C ARG A 170 15.41 25.36 -3.31
N ILE A 171 15.33 24.22 -3.99
CA ILE A 171 16.49 23.36 -4.28
C ILE A 171 17.33 23.91 -5.42
N PHE A 172 16.70 24.33 -6.52
CA PHE A 172 17.36 24.65 -7.79
C PHE A 172 17.28 26.13 -8.19
N GLY A 173 16.51 26.97 -7.48
CA GLY A 173 16.36 28.39 -7.82
C GLY A 173 17.68 29.15 -7.80
N SER A 174 18.57 28.86 -6.84
CA SER A 174 19.90 29.48 -6.77
C SER A 174 20.82 29.05 -7.92
N ALA A 175 20.76 27.77 -8.32
CA ALA A 175 21.53 27.27 -9.46
C ALA A 175 21.08 27.88 -10.79
N PHE A 176 19.77 28.07 -10.97
CA PHE A 176 19.22 28.74 -12.16
C PHE A 176 19.68 30.21 -12.24
N LEU A 177 19.63 30.94 -11.12
CA LEU A 177 20.12 32.32 -11.05
C LEU A 177 21.62 32.41 -11.36
N LEU A 178 22.42 31.52 -10.77
CA LEU A 178 23.87 31.49 -11.01
C LEU A 178 24.20 31.17 -12.48
N SER A 179 23.49 30.22 -13.08
CA SER A 179 23.62 29.89 -14.50
C SER A 179 23.22 31.07 -15.41
N SER A 180 22.24 31.87 -15.00
CA SER A 180 21.81 33.05 -15.75
C SER A 180 22.85 34.16 -15.69
N ILE A 181 23.47 34.36 -14.53
CA ILE A 181 24.57 35.32 -14.35
C ILE A 181 25.79 34.89 -15.17
N SER A 182 26.18 33.61 -15.11
CA SER A 182 27.33 33.09 -15.86
C SER A 182 27.10 33.17 -17.36
N ALA A 183 25.89 32.84 -17.84
CA ALA A 183 25.52 32.99 -19.24
C ALA A 183 25.51 34.47 -19.68
N GLY A 184 25.00 35.37 -18.83
CA GLY A 184 25.01 36.81 -19.11
C GLY A 184 26.42 37.38 -19.23
N ILE A 185 27.35 36.96 -18.37
CA ILE A 185 28.77 37.35 -18.47
C ILE A 185 29.40 36.78 -19.74
N ALA A 186 29.19 35.49 -20.03
CA ALA A 186 29.74 34.85 -21.24
C ALA A 186 29.22 35.45 -22.56
N LEU A 187 27.96 35.89 -22.60
CA LEU A 187 27.36 36.57 -23.75
C LEU A 187 27.74 38.05 -23.84
N SER A 188 28.03 38.69 -22.70
CA SER A 188 28.54 40.07 -22.65
C SER A 188 30.01 40.15 -23.07
N ASP A 189 30.74 39.04 -22.99
CA ASP A 189 32.13 38.92 -23.40
C ASP A 189 32.28 38.72 -24.92
N ASN A 190 31.52 39.50 -25.71
CA ASN A 190 31.61 39.55 -27.16
C ASN A 190 32.62 40.63 -27.59
N SER A 191 33.74 40.74 -26.86
CA SER A 191 34.79 41.73 -27.12
C SER A 191 35.73 41.23 -28.23
N ASP A 192 35.79 42.02 -29.30
CA ASP A 192 36.64 41.80 -30.47
C ASP A 192 38.08 41.44 -30.06
N THR A 193 38.55 40.34 -30.65
CA THR A 193 39.91 39.83 -30.62
C THR A 193 40.96 40.95 -30.70
N ASN A 194 41.75 41.16 -29.63
CA ASN A 194 43.20 41.48 -29.65
C ASN A 194 43.79 42.04 -28.33
N SER A 195 43.24 41.74 -27.15
CA SER A 195 43.90 42.12 -25.88
C SER A 195 43.75 41.05 -24.81
N GLU A 196 44.73 40.13 -24.76
CA GLU A 196 44.92 39.12 -23.70
C GLU A 196 45.29 39.75 -22.34
N LYS A 197 44.38 40.55 -21.76
CA LYS A 197 44.49 40.93 -20.36
C LYS A 197 43.17 40.66 -19.66
N GLU A 198 43.05 39.44 -19.14
CA GLU A 198 42.11 39.16 -18.05
C GLU A 198 42.33 40.22 -16.96
N THR A 199 41.33 41.07 -16.77
CA THR A 199 41.38 42.13 -15.76
C THR A 199 41.34 41.47 -14.39
N ALA A 200 41.93 42.09 -13.35
CA ALA A 200 41.77 41.60 -11.98
C ALA A 200 40.29 41.42 -11.58
N SER A 201 39.42 42.22 -12.19
CA SER A 201 37.96 42.11 -12.11
C SER A 201 37.43 40.78 -12.66
N ASP A 202 37.89 40.32 -13.83
CA ASP A 202 37.42 39.08 -14.48
C ASP A 202 37.83 37.85 -13.65
N LYS A 203 39.06 37.86 -13.11
CA LYS A 203 39.54 36.81 -12.19
C LYS A 203 38.76 36.78 -10.88
N ALA A 204 38.41 37.94 -10.33
CA ALA A 204 37.60 38.03 -9.11
C ALA A 204 36.16 37.50 -9.36
N ILE A 205 35.57 37.82 -10.51
CA ILE A 205 34.26 37.31 -10.93
C ILE A 205 34.29 35.80 -11.13
N ALA A 206 35.31 35.26 -11.81
CA ALA A 206 35.48 33.82 -12.01
C ALA A 206 35.62 33.06 -10.67
N GLN A 207 36.42 33.58 -9.74
CA GLN A 207 36.56 33.01 -8.40
C GLN A 207 35.26 33.07 -7.60
N ALA A 208 34.50 34.17 -7.70
CA ALA A 208 33.19 34.30 -7.07
C ALA A 208 32.19 33.28 -7.62
N ILE A 209 32.15 33.06 -8.94
CA ILE A 209 31.30 32.05 -9.58
C ILE A 209 31.68 30.64 -9.11
N GLN A 210 32.98 30.33 -9.03
CA GLN A 210 33.46 29.03 -8.55
C GLN A 210 33.07 28.76 -7.10
N GLN A 211 33.28 29.74 -6.19
CA GLN A 211 32.87 29.62 -4.79
C GLN A 211 31.36 29.48 -4.65
N MET A 212 30.59 30.27 -5.40
CA MET A 212 29.14 30.20 -5.39
C MET A 212 28.63 28.85 -5.94
N GLY A 213 29.29 28.28 -6.95
CA GLY A 213 28.99 26.95 -7.49
C GLY A 213 29.22 25.83 -6.47
N GLN A 214 30.27 25.94 -5.64
CA GLN A 214 30.52 24.99 -4.55
C GLN A 214 29.45 25.09 -3.46
N VAL A 215 29.12 26.31 -3.00
CA VAL A 215 28.05 26.54 -2.02
C VAL A 215 26.70 26.06 -2.56
N ALA A 216 26.39 26.34 -3.83
CA ALA A 216 25.17 25.84 -4.48
C ALA A 216 25.14 24.31 -4.51
N SER A 217 26.27 23.66 -4.82
CA SER A 217 26.37 22.20 -4.85
C SER A 217 26.17 21.57 -3.46
N GLU A 218 26.74 22.18 -2.41
CA GLU A 218 26.54 21.73 -1.02
C GLU A 218 25.09 21.95 -0.56
N MET A 219 24.48 23.09 -0.91
CA MET A 219 23.06 23.35 -0.64
C MET A 219 22.15 22.37 -1.36
N ILE A 220 22.40 22.05 -2.63
CA ILE A 220 21.64 21.03 -3.38
C ILE A 220 21.80 19.69 -2.69
N ARG A 221 23.02 19.26 -2.35
CA ARG A 221 23.26 18.00 -1.62
C ARG A 221 22.52 17.94 -0.29
N LYS A 222 22.52 19.03 0.48
CA LYS A 222 21.81 19.13 1.75
C LYS A 222 20.28 19.10 1.56
N ASN A 223 19.78 19.74 0.51
CA ASN A 223 18.35 19.85 0.22
C ASN A 223 17.76 18.66 -0.57
N MET A 224 18.58 17.84 -1.24
CA MET A 224 18.14 16.58 -1.86
C MET A 224 17.66 15.55 -0.82
N ASN A 225 18.07 15.70 0.44
CA ASN A 225 17.58 14.88 1.55
C ASN A 225 16.26 15.38 2.16
N ILE A 226 15.67 16.46 1.64
CA ILE A 226 14.36 16.94 2.09
C ILE A 226 13.28 16.10 1.42
N SER A 227 12.52 15.34 2.22
CA SER A 227 11.36 14.60 1.73
C SER A 227 10.29 15.56 1.20
N PRO A 228 9.56 15.21 0.13
CA PRO A 228 8.43 16.01 -0.33
C PRO A 228 7.33 16.06 0.73
N THR A 229 6.61 17.18 0.79
CA THR A 229 5.43 17.32 1.66
C THR A 229 4.18 16.89 0.89
N LEU A 230 3.45 15.92 1.43
CA LEU A 230 2.14 15.49 0.93
C LEU A 230 1.03 16.20 1.70
N LYS A 231 0.16 16.89 0.96
CA LYS A 231 -1.00 17.57 1.52
C LYS A 231 -2.28 17.01 0.92
N ILE A 232 -3.13 16.46 1.79
CA ILE A 232 -4.46 15.97 1.41
C ILE A 232 -5.50 16.95 1.95
N ARG A 233 -6.35 17.48 1.08
CA ARG A 233 -7.33 18.49 1.48
C ARG A 233 -8.55 17.86 2.18
N PRO A 234 -9.19 18.59 3.12
CA PRO A 234 -10.56 18.29 3.51
C PRO A 234 -11.45 18.13 2.28
N GLY A 235 -12.38 17.17 2.31
CA GLY A 235 -13.23 16.83 1.17
C GLY A 235 -12.63 15.78 0.22
N TYR A 236 -11.42 15.28 0.48
CA TYR A 236 -10.83 14.19 -0.31
C TYR A 236 -11.67 12.92 -0.20
N LYS A 237 -12.11 12.38 -1.34
CA LYS A 237 -12.94 11.16 -1.43
C LYS A 237 -12.04 9.94 -1.53
N PHE A 238 -12.36 8.91 -0.77
CA PHE A 238 -11.59 7.68 -0.71
C PHE A 238 -12.49 6.51 -0.33
N ASN A 239 -11.96 5.29 -0.41
CA ASN A 239 -12.62 4.09 0.08
C ASN A 239 -11.77 3.44 1.19
N ILE A 240 -12.41 2.96 2.24
CA ILE A 240 -11.77 2.04 3.19
C ILE A 240 -11.94 0.64 2.63
N PHE A 241 -10.83 -0.06 2.41
CA PHE A 241 -10.86 -1.41 1.88
C PHE A 241 -10.98 -2.43 3.03
N ALA A 242 -12.05 -3.22 3.02
CA ALA A 242 -12.29 -4.26 4.00
C ALA A 242 -11.26 -5.39 3.83
N THR A 243 -10.29 -5.47 4.73
CA THR A 243 -9.25 -6.53 4.70
C THR A 243 -9.68 -7.80 5.42
N LYS A 244 -10.76 -7.73 6.21
CA LYS A 244 -11.31 -8.80 7.02
C LYS A 244 -12.83 -8.78 6.88
N ASP A 245 -13.44 -9.94 7.08
CA ASP A 245 -14.89 -10.05 7.20
C ASP A 245 -15.34 -9.29 8.45
N ILE A 246 -16.34 -8.42 8.29
CA ILE A 246 -16.90 -7.58 9.35
C ILE A 246 -18.30 -8.09 9.64
N ILE A 247 -18.55 -8.54 10.87
CA ILE A 247 -19.88 -8.95 11.33
C ILE A 247 -20.48 -7.77 12.10
N LEU A 248 -21.71 -7.40 11.74
CA LEU A 248 -22.43 -6.25 12.28
C LEU A 248 -23.85 -6.67 12.66
N GLU A 249 -24.48 -5.91 13.54
CA GLU A 249 -25.92 -5.99 13.75
C GLU A 249 -26.62 -5.06 12.73
N PRO A 250 -27.75 -5.48 12.15
CA PRO A 250 -28.50 -4.62 11.23
C PRO A 250 -29.05 -3.43 12.01
N LEU A 251 -28.89 -2.23 11.46
CA LEU A 251 -29.46 -1.04 12.09
C LEU A 251 -30.96 -0.98 11.78
N GLU A 252 -31.77 -1.08 12.83
CA GLU A 252 -33.19 -0.74 12.73
C GLU A 252 -33.29 0.78 12.58
N LEU A 253 -33.75 1.23 11.41
CA LEU A 253 -34.15 2.62 11.25
C LEU A 253 -35.43 2.79 12.07
N ASN A 254 -35.30 3.29 13.30
CA ASN A 254 -36.46 3.78 14.04
C ASN A 254 -37.09 4.90 13.20
N ASN A 255 -38.21 4.57 12.55
CA ASN A 255 -39.05 5.55 11.87
C ASN A 255 -39.86 6.28 12.95
N ASP A 256 -39.26 7.30 13.57
CA ASP A 256 -40.00 8.31 14.33
C ASP A 256 -40.58 9.37 13.39
#